data_AF-A0A919HS05-F1
#
_entry.id   AF-A0A919HS05-F1
#
_cell.length_a   1.000
_cell.length_b   1.000
_cell.length_c   1.000
_cell.angle_alpha   90.00
_cell.angle_beta   90.00
_cell.angle_gamma   90.00
#
_symmetry.space_group_name_H-M   'P 1'
#
loop_
_entity.id
_entity.type
_entity.pdbx_description
1 polymer ?
#
loop_
_entity_poly.entity_id
_entity_poly.type
_entity_poly.pdbx_seq_one_letter_code
_entity_poly.pdbx_strand_id
1 'polypeptide(L)'
;MLVGLAGSELIRAGQHYQLTTRRSLRRSRLSGRRRLVPRSQPGALIESEEQALAQTLEMVQHNRVRSLSGEWAHVKAETVCLHGDGAHALDFARRLRAAFAGRNIDVSADLE
;
A
#
# COMPACT_ATOMS: atom_id res chain seq x y z
N MET A 1 6.50 13.66 11.86
CA MET A 1 5.80 12.44 11.39
C MET A 1 6.72 11.66 10.47
N LEU A 2 6.80 10.34 10.62
CA LEU A 2 7.55 9.43 9.74
C LEU A 2 6.60 8.53 8.96
N VAL A 3 6.82 8.44 7.65
CA VAL A 3 6.10 7.51 6.77
C VAL A 3 7.06 6.42 6.34
N GLY A 4 6.66 5.16 6.49
CA GLY A 4 7.52 4.02 6.16
C GLY A 4 6.73 2.79 5.73
N LEU A 5 7.42 1.83 5.13
CA LEU A 5 6.79 0.56 4.72
C LEU A 5 6.17 -0.13 5.94
N ALA A 6 4.95 -0.64 5.77
CA ALA A 6 4.25 -1.36 6.83
C ALA A 6 5.09 -2.53 7.37
N GLY A 7 5.38 -2.53 8.68
CA GLY A 7 6.19 -3.58 9.32
C GLY A 7 7.71 -3.45 9.11
N SER A 8 8.20 -2.29 8.66
CA SER A 8 9.64 -2.02 8.52
C SER A 8 10.29 -1.53 9.82
N GLU A 9 11.62 -1.67 9.90
CA GLU A 9 12.42 -1.13 11.01
C GLU A 9 12.33 0.40 11.12
N LEU A 10 12.04 1.12 10.02
CA LEU A 10 11.79 2.56 10.08
C LEU A 10 10.56 2.91 10.93
N ILE A 11 9.49 2.13 10.80
CA ILE A 11 8.29 2.29 11.63
C ILE A 11 8.62 1.94 13.08
N ARG A 12 9.36 0.86 13.32
CA ARG A 12 9.78 0.44 14.66
C ARG A 12 10.66 1.49 15.35
N ALA A 13 11.64 2.04 14.64
CA ALA A 13 12.52 3.08 15.15
C ALA A 13 11.75 4.38 15.43
N GLY A 14 10.86 4.78 14.52
CA GLY A 14 10.00 5.96 14.74
C GLY A 14 9.15 5.83 16.00
N GLN A 15 8.54 4.66 16.22
CA GLN A 15 7.78 4.36 17.44
C GLN A 15 8.65 4.37 18.70
N HIS A 16 9.86 3.80 18.63
CA HIS A 16 10.81 3.80 19.74
C HIS A 16 11.17 5.22 20.19
N TYR A 17 11.35 6.14 19.24
CA TYR A 17 11.58 7.57 19.50
C TYR A 17 10.30 8.39 19.66
N GLN A 18 9.14 7.74 19.85
CA GLN A 18 7.84 8.39 20.08
C GLN A 18 7.41 9.37 18.97
N LEU A 19 7.92 9.18 17.75
CA LEU A 19 7.49 9.95 16.59
C LEU A 19 6.15 9.43 16.07
N THR A 20 5.26 10.33 15.64
CA THR A 20 4.07 9.94 14.89
C THR A 20 4.50 9.16 13.65
N THR A 21 4.06 7.90 13.51
CA THR A 21 4.39 7.03 12.38
C THR A 21 3.15 6.70 11.56
N ARG A 22 3.31 6.60 10.23
CA ARG A 22 2.27 6.13 9.31
C ARG A 22 2.83 5.05 8.39
N ARG A 23 2.05 3.98 8.22
CA ARG A 23 2.44 2.79 7.43
C ARG A 23 1.95 2.95 5.99
N SER A 24 2.88 3.02 5.04
CA SER A 24 2.56 3.15 3.62
C SER A 24 2.47 1.79 2.93
N LEU A 25 1.52 1.68 2.00
CA LEU A 25 1.46 0.60 1.01
C LEU A 25 1.87 1.09 -0.40
N ARG A 26 2.29 0.16 -1.26
CA ARG A 26 2.74 0.41 -2.63
C ARG A 26 2.11 -0.60 -3.59
N ARG A 27 2.01 -0.21 -4.87
CA ARG A 27 1.63 -1.10 -6.00
C ARG A 27 2.74 -2.11 -6.29
N SER A 28 2.90 -3.09 -5.42
CA SER A 28 3.94 -4.11 -5.49
C SER A 28 3.50 -5.35 -4.73
N ARG A 29 4.01 -6.51 -5.12
CA ARG A 29 3.71 -7.75 -4.41
C ARG A 29 4.46 -7.83 -3.10
N LEU A 30 3.84 -8.51 -2.14
CA LEU A 30 4.40 -8.80 -0.83
C LEU A 30 4.73 -10.29 -0.73
N SER A 31 5.84 -10.60 -0.07
CA SER A 31 6.14 -11.95 0.39
C SER A 31 5.29 -12.28 1.62
N GLY A 32 5.20 -13.57 2.00
CA GLY A 32 4.51 -14.00 3.22
C GLY A 32 5.05 -13.34 4.51
N ARG A 33 6.28 -12.81 4.47
CA ARG A 33 6.89 -12.04 5.57
C ARG A 33 6.57 -10.54 5.53
N ARG A 34 5.54 -10.13 4.80
CA ARG A 34 5.08 -8.72 4.68
C ARG A 34 6.16 -7.76 4.16
N ARG A 35 7.14 -8.28 3.44
CA ARG A 35 8.19 -7.49 2.76
C ARG A 35 7.88 -7.40 1.28
N LEU A 36 8.24 -6.27 0.68
CA LEU A 36 8.18 -6.11 -0.78
C LEU A 36 9.04 -7.20 -1.43
N VAL A 37 8.50 -7.80 -2.49
CA VAL A 37 9.27 -8.71 -3.33
C VAL A 37 10.35 -7.90 -4.07
N PRO A 38 11.61 -8.35 -4.10
CA PRO A 38 12.67 -7.67 -4.84
C PRO A 38 12.31 -7.46 -6.30
N ARG A 39 12.59 -6.27 -6.85
CA ARG A 39 12.18 -5.90 -8.22
C ARG A 39 12.75 -6.81 -9.31
N SER A 40 13.90 -7.43 -9.06
CA SER A 40 14.53 -8.37 -10.00
C SER A 40 13.80 -9.71 -10.09
N GLN A 41 12.87 -10.02 -9.18
CA GLN A 41 12.13 -11.27 -9.21
C GLN A 41 10.94 -11.19 -10.17
N PRO A 42 10.71 -12.22 -10.99
CA PRO A 42 9.52 -12.31 -11.83
C PRO A 42 8.24 -12.14 -10.99
N GLY A 43 7.32 -11.32 -11.50
CA GLY A 43 6.05 -11.04 -10.83
C GLY A 43 6.13 -10.10 -9.63
N ALA A 44 7.28 -9.50 -9.31
CA ALA A 44 7.40 -8.54 -8.20
C ALA A 44 6.50 -7.29 -8.36
N LEU A 45 6.30 -6.85 -9.61
CA LEU A 45 5.45 -5.72 -9.96
C LEU A 45 4.03 -6.17 -10.33
N ILE A 46 3.05 -5.35 -9.98
CA ILE A 46 1.67 -5.53 -10.41
C ILE A 46 1.42 -4.66 -11.64
N GLU A 47 1.48 -5.27 -12.82
CA GLU A 47 1.33 -4.59 -14.12
C GLU A 47 -0.13 -4.23 -14.42
N SER A 48 -1.08 -5.07 -14.00
CA SER A 48 -2.51 -4.79 -14.14
C SER A 48 -2.97 -3.72 -13.14
N GLU A 49 -3.60 -2.67 -13.65
CA GLU A 49 -4.20 -1.63 -12.80
C GLU A 49 -5.35 -2.16 -11.95
N GLU A 50 -6.10 -3.11 -12.48
CA GLU A 50 -7.23 -3.74 -11.79
C GLU A 50 -6.75 -4.56 -10.61
N GLN A 51 -5.69 -5.36 -10.79
CA GLN A 51 -5.07 -6.09 -9.70
C GLN A 51 -4.51 -5.13 -8.64
N ALA A 52 -3.89 -4.03 -9.06
CA ALA A 52 -3.35 -3.03 -8.15
C ALA A 52 -4.45 -2.33 -7.34
N LEU A 53 -5.56 -1.98 -7.98
CA LEU A 53 -6.73 -1.38 -7.36
C LEU A 53 -7.37 -2.35 -6.36
N ALA A 54 -7.63 -3.59 -6.77
CA ALA A 54 -8.19 -4.63 -5.91
C ALA A 54 -7.32 -4.87 -4.68
N GLN A 55 -6.00 -4.98 -4.86
CA GLN A 55 -5.07 -5.13 -3.73
C GLN A 55 -5.11 -3.91 -2.80
N THR A 56 -5.14 -2.70 -3.35
CA THR A 56 -5.18 -1.47 -2.56
C THR A 56 -6.44 -1.41 -1.70
N LEU A 57 -7.60 -1.72 -2.29
CA LEU A 57 -8.87 -1.79 -1.57
C LEU A 57 -8.84 -2.85 -0.46
N GLU A 58 -8.29 -4.03 -0.74
CA GLU A 58 -8.17 -5.11 0.24
C GLU A 58 -7.31 -4.69 1.45
N MET A 59 -6.21 -3.98 1.19
CA MET A 59 -5.33 -3.48 2.25
C MET A 59 -5.99 -2.38 3.08
N VAL A 60 -6.72 -1.46 2.44
CA VAL A 60 -7.39 -0.34 3.13
C VAL A 60 -8.60 -0.82 3.94
N GLN A 61 -9.43 -1.70 3.38
CA GLN A 61 -10.68 -2.12 4.00
C GLN A 61 -10.49 -3.28 4.98
N HIS A 62 -9.63 -4.24 4.65
CA HIS A 62 -9.52 -5.50 5.38
C HIS A 62 -8.17 -5.70 6.08
N ASN A 63 -7.25 -4.73 6.01
CA ASN A 63 -5.92 -4.80 6.61
C ASN A 63 -5.17 -6.09 6.26
N ARG A 64 -5.30 -6.56 5.00
CA ARG A 64 -4.62 -7.76 4.52
C ARG A 64 -4.26 -7.66 3.04
N VAL A 65 -3.35 -8.53 2.63
CA VAL A 65 -2.86 -8.62 1.25
C VAL A 65 -2.53 -10.07 0.94
N ARG A 66 -2.73 -10.47 -0.32
CA ARG A 66 -2.36 -11.80 -0.77
C ARG A 66 -0.88 -11.82 -1.15
N SER A 67 -0.12 -12.71 -0.54
CA SER A 67 1.30 -12.89 -0.83
C SER A 67 1.53 -13.57 -2.18
N LEU A 68 2.79 -13.64 -2.62
CA LEU A 68 3.18 -14.49 -3.75
C LEU A 68 2.85 -15.98 -3.58
N SER A 69 2.87 -16.50 -2.34
CA SER A 69 2.48 -17.89 -2.06
C SER A 69 0.96 -18.11 -2.11
N GLY A 70 0.18 -17.03 -2.30
CA GLY A 70 -1.27 -17.08 -2.32
C GLY A 70 -1.92 -16.99 -0.93
N GLU A 71 -1.12 -16.94 0.14
CA GLU A 71 -1.57 -16.81 1.52
C GLU A 71 -1.93 -15.37 1.88
N TRP A 72 -2.82 -15.20 2.85
CA TRP A 72 -3.16 -13.89 3.39
C TRP A 72 -2.15 -13.43 4.43
N ALA A 73 -1.60 -12.23 4.24
CA ALA A 73 -0.74 -11.56 5.20
C ALA A 73 -1.42 -10.32 5.75
N HIS A 74 -1.43 -10.17 7.08
CA HIS A 74 -1.96 -8.96 7.72
C HIS A 74 -1.04 -7.76 7.45
N VAL A 75 -1.65 -6.64 7.08
CA VAL A 75 -0.95 -5.39 6.81
C VAL A 75 -1.84 -4.22 7.17
N LYS A 76 -1.41 -3.42 8.15
CA LYS A 76 -2.05 -2.14 8.45
C LYS A 76 -1.43 -1.07 7.57
N ALA A 77 -2.26 -0.42 6.76
CA ALA A 77 -1.83 0.67 5.91
C ALA A 77 -2.69 1.91 6.13
N GLU A 78 -2.03 3.05 6.25
CA GLU A 78 -2.64 4.35 6.56
C GLU A 78 -2.43 5.35 5.42
N THR A 79 -1.57 5.01 4.46
CA THR A 79 -1.32 5.83 3.27
C THR A 79 -0.97 4.95 2.08
N VAL A 80 -1.35 5.40 0.89
CA VAL A 80 -1.09 4.73 -0.39
C VAL A 80 -0.10 5.56 -1.18
N CYS A 81 1.06 4.99 -1.49
CA CYS A 81 2.05 5.63 -2.34
C CYS A 81 1.63 5.49 -3.81
N LEU A 82 1.43 6.62 -4.47
CA LEU A 82 1.23 6.71 -5.92
C LEU A 82 2.54 7.15 -6.59
N HIS A 83 2.81 6.59 -7.76
CA HIS A 83 3.89 7.08 -8.62
C HIS A 83 3.27 7.94 -9.72
N GLY A 84 3.95 9.02 -10.09
CA GLY A 84 3.49 9.99 -11.10
C GLY A 84 4.23 9.89 -12.45
N ASP A 85 5.12 8.91 -12.59
CA ASP A 85 6.11 8.80 -13.67
C ASP A 85 5.69 7.88 -14.83
N GLY A 86 4.66 7.05 -14.65
CA GLY A 86 4.13 6.17 -15.70
C GLY A 86 3.13 6.87 -16.63
N ALA A 87 3.07 6.43 -17.89
CA ALA A 87 2.12 6.97 -18.88
C ALA A 87 0.64 6.94 -18.43
N HIS A 88 0.28 5.96 -17.57
CA HIS A 88 -1.07 5.80 -17.02
C HIS A 88 -1.17 6.22 -15.54
N ALA A 89 -0.16 6.90 -14.99
CA ALA A 89 -0.12 7.26 -13.56
C ALA A 89 -1.33 8.10 -13.12
N LEU A 90 -1.69 9.12 -13.91
CA LEU A 90 -2.80 10.01 -13.62
C LEU A 90 -4.15 9.29 -13.71
N ASP A 91 -4.33 8.44 -14.72
CA ASP A 91 -5.57 7.69 -14.91
C ASP A 91 -5.78 6.69 -13.77
N PHE A 92 -4.72 6.00 -13.35
CA PHE A 92 -4.75 5.15 -12.18
C PHE A 92 -5.11 5.93 -10.90
N ALA A 93 -4.51 7.11 -10.68
CA ALA A 93 -4.82 7.94 -9.53
C ALA A 93 -6.29 8.39 -9.51
N ARG A 94 -6.85 8.79 -10.66
CA ARG A 94 -8.27 9.15 -10.80
C ARG A 94 -9.18 7.95 -10.52
N ARG A 95 -8.85 6.78 -11.08
CA ARG A 95 -9.61 5.53 -10.88
C ARG A 95 -9.61 5.10 -9.42
N LEU A 96 -8.45 5.20 -8.76
CA LEU A 96 -8.34 4.89 -7.33
C LEU A 96 -9.18 5.85 -6.48
N ARG A 97 -9.13 7.16 -6.76
CA ARG A 97 -9.93 8.16 -6.04
C ARG A 97 -11.43 7.92 -6.22
N ALA A 98 -11.88 7.62 -7.43
CA ALA A 98 -13.28 7.29 -7.71
C ALA A 98 -13.72 6.00 -6.99
N ALA A 99 -12.86 4.97 -6.97
CA ALA A 99 -13.16 3.72 -6.28
C ALA A 99 -13.27 3.89 -4.76
N PHE A 100 -12.42 4.75 -4.17
CA PHE A 100 -12.50 5.12 -2.76
C PHE A 100 -13.80 5.89 -2.45
N ALA A 101 -14.14 6.90 -3.25
CA ALA A 101 -15.38 7.65 -3.10
C ALA A 101 -16.62 6.73 -3.18
N GLY A 102 -16.67 5.83 -4.17
CA GLY A 102 -17.77 4.86 -4.31
C GLY A 102 -17.86 3.81 -3.19
N ARG A 103 -16.90 3.78 -2.26
CA ARG A 103 -16.85 2.89 -1.09
C ARG A 103 -16.88 3.64 0.24
N ASN A 104 -17.14 4.95 0.21
CA ASN A 104 -17.08 5.82 1.39
C ASN A 104 -15.74 5.75 2.12
N ILE A 105 -14.64 5.59 1.37
CA ILE A 105 -13.28 5.70 1.89
C ILE A 105 -12.85 7.15 1.70
N ASP A 106 -12.68 7.86 2.80
CA ASP A 106 -12.21 9.24 2.75
C ASP A 106 -10.71 9.32 2.47
N VAL A 107 -10.32 10.38 1.77
CA VAL A 107 -8.92 10.68 1.45
C VAL A 107 -8.61 12.04 2.01
N SER A 108 -8.06 12.03 3.22
CA SER A 108 -7.66 13.21 3.96
C SER A 108 -6.17 13.15 4.32
N ALA A 109 -5.61 14.34 4.58
CA ALA A 109 -4.33 14.46 5.27
C ALA A 109 -4.52 14.66 6.78
N ASP A 110 -5.75 14.94 7.20
CA ASP A 110 -6.11 15.28 8.56
C ASP A 110 -5.97 14.07 9.48
N LEU A 111 -5.48 14.34 10.70
CA LEU A 111 -5.08 13.34 11.67
C LEU A 111 -6.08 13.21 12.83
N GLU A 112 -7.22 13.91 12.75
CA GLU A 112 -8.27 13.94 13.78
C GLU A 112 -9.24 12.75 13.68
#